data_AF-I3D4Q3-F1
#
_entry.id   AF-I3D4Q3-F1
#
_cell.length_a   1.000
_cell.length_b   1.000
_cell.length_c   1.000
_cell.angle_alpha   90.00
_cell.angle_beta   90.00
_cell.angle_gamma   90.00
#
_symmetry.space_group_name_H-M   'P 1'
#
loop_
_entity.id
_entity.type
_entity.pdbx_description
1 polymer ?
#
loop_
_entity_poly.entity_id
_entity_poly.type
_entity_poly.pdbx_seq_one_letter_code
_entity_poly.pdbx_strand_id
1 'polypeptide(L)' 'MKLPDSLRDKFKTPLGVLLPEIQADKTNIEKFLSEKSYIITVGDRTTEKMIDFGLVPSLQIIDGQEKEKKGTSKTIKRY' A
#
# COMPACT_ATOMS: atom_id res chain seq x y z
N MET A 1 -19.91 -20.23 1.69
CA MET A 1 -20.03 -20.05 0.23
C MET A 1 -18.80 -20.63 -0.45
N LYS A 2 -18.96 -21.43 -1.50
CA LYS A 2 -17.85 -21.95 -2.32
C LYS A 2 -17.99 -21.35 -3.71
N LEU A 3 -16.97 -20.66 -4.19
CA LEU A 3 -16.95 -20.10 -5.54
C LEU A 3 -16.92 -21.26 -6.57
N PRO A 4 -17.59 -21.11 -7.73
CA PRO A 4 -17.50 -22.07 -8.83
C PRO A 4 -16.06 -22.23 -9.33
N ASP A 5 -15.65 -23.47 -9.67
CA ASP A 5 -14.29 -23.74 -10.15
C ASP A 5 -13.97 -23.04 -11.47
N SER A 6 -14.98 -22.74 -12.29
CA SER A 6 -14.84 -21.97 -13.54
C SER A 6 -14.34 -20.54 -13.33
N LEU A 7 -14.44 -19.99 -12.11
CA LEU A 7 -13.88 -18.68 -11.78
C LEU A 7 -12.40 -18.73 -11.42
N ARG A 8 -11.85 -19.90 -11.08
CA ARG A 8 -10.42 -20.04 -10.73
C ARG A 8 -9.52 -19.57 -11.86
N ASP A 9 -9.85 -19.93 -13.09
CA ASP A 9 -9.05 -19.52 -14.26
C ASP A 9 -9.12 -18.01 -14.51
N LYS A 10 -10.25 -17.37 -14.21
CA LYS A 10 -10.41 -15.91 -14.35
C LYS A 10 -9.58 -15.12 -13.33
N PHE A 11 -9.35 -15.69 -12.15
CA PHE A 11 -8.55 -15.03 -11.10
C PHE A 11 -7.05 -15.37 -11.16
N LYS A 12 -6.60 -16.17 -12.14
CA LYS A 12 -5.16 -16.36 -12.39
C LYS A 12 -4.51 -15.10 -12.96
N THR A 13 -5.27 -14.27 -13.67
CA THR A 13 -4.79 -12.99 -14.19
C THR A 13 -5.02 -11.87 -13.19
N PRO A 14 -4.10 -10.88 -13.09
CA PRO A 14 -4.29 -9.71 -12.25
C PRO A 14 -5.58 -8.98 -12.62
N LEU A 15 -6.31 -8.51 -11.59
CA LEU A 15 -7.44 -7.63 -11.79
C LEU A 15 -6.92 -6.20 -11.96
N GLY A 16 -6.73 -5.79 -13.21
CA GLY A 16 -6.28 -4.44 -13.57
C GLY A 16 -4.83 -4.39 -14.06
N VAL A 17 -4.20 -3.23 -13.89
CA VAL A 17 -2.83 -2.98 -14.36
C VAL A 17 -1.84 -3.52 -13.34
N LEU A 18 -1.01 -4.48 -13.75
CA LEU A 18 0.15 -4.90 -12.97
C LEU A 18 1.34 -4.00 -13.34
N LEU A 19 1.74 -3.13 -12.41
CA LEU A 19 2.91 -2.26 -12.58
C LEU A 19 4.17 -2.96 -12.03
N PRO A 20 5.18 -3.25 -12.86
CA PRO A 20 6.43 -3.84 -12.39
C PRO A 20 7.18 -2.91 -11.44
N GLU A 21 7.92 -3.46 -10.47
CA GLU A 21 8.60 -2.68 -9.44
C GLU A 21 9.60 -1.65 -10.01
N ILE A 22 10.29 -1.98 -11.11
CA ILE A 22 11.23 -1.09 -11.81
C ILE A 22 10.52 0.17 -12.35
N GLN A 23 9.21 0.08 -12.59
CA GLN A 23 8.37 1.17 -13.10
C GLN A 23 7.44 1.75 -12.02
N ALA A 24 7.47 1.20 -10.79
CA ALA A 24 6.62 1.63 -9.68
C ALA A 24 7.22 2.84 -8.95
N ASP A 25 7.49 3.90 -9.70
CA ASP A 25 7.82 5.22 -9.19
C ASP A 25 6.56 6.09 -9.02
N LYS A 26 6.70 7.20 -8.28
CA LYS A 26 5.60 8.13 -8.00
C LYS A 26 4.85 8.56 -9.26
N THR A 27 5.57 9.04 -10.28
CA THR A 27 5.00 9.60 -11.50
C THR A 27 4.19 8.56 -12.27
N ASN A 28 4.68 7.33 -12.34
CA ASN A 28 3.99 6.24 -13.01
C ASN A 28 2.76 5.77 -12.22
N ILE A 29 2.84 5.73 -10.89
CA ILE A 29 1.68 5.38 -10.05
C ILE A 29 0.58 6.44 -10.18
N GLU A 30 0.93 7.73 -10.16
CA GLU A 30 -0.03 8.85 -10.28
C GLU A 30 -0.82 8.81 -11.58
N LYS A 31 -0.26 8.30 -12.69
CA LYS A 31 -0.99 8.13 -13.96
C LYS A 31 -2.21 7.21 -13.84
N PHE A 32 -2.22 6.31 -12.87
CA PHE A 32 -3.32 5.38 -12.62
C PHE A 32 -4.24 5.84 -11.50
N LEU A 33 -3.95 6.98 -10.86
CA LEU A 33 -4.74 7.55 -9.77
C LEU A 33 -5.53 8.77 -10.27
N SER A 34 -6.81 8.78 -9.96
CA SER A 34 -7.66 9.97 -10.01
C SER A 34 -7.55 10.79 -8.72
N GLU A 35 -7.92 12.07 -8.75
CA GLU A 35 -7.84 13.00 -7.61
C GLU A 35 -8.54 12.51 -6.33
N LYS A 36 -9.56 11.64 -6.44
CA LYS A 36 -10.32 11.09 -5.31
C LYS A 36 -10.21 9.57 -5.20
N SER A 37 -9.08 9.00 -5.62
CA SER A 37 -8.86 7.56 -5.56
C SER A 37 -8.82 7.07 -4.12
N TYR A 38 -9.53 5.98 -3.84
CA TYR A 38 -9.41 5.27 -2.57
C TYR A 38 -8.23 4.30 -2.65
N ILE A 39 -7.14 4.61 -1.94
CA ILE A 39 -5.89 3.86 -2.04
C ILE A 39 -5.81 2.85 -0.90
N ILE A 40 -5.62 1.58 -1.24
CA ILE A 40 -5.40 0.50 -0.27
C ILE A 40 -3.96 0.01 -0.44
N THR A 41 -3.22 -0.05 0.65
CA THR A 41 -1.88 -0.65 0.68
C THR A 41 -1.89 -1.93 1.49
N VAL A 42 -1.14 -2.92 1.03
CA VAL A 42 -1.02 -4.23 1.69
C VAL A 42 0.46 -4.53 1.89
N GLY A 43 0.83 -4.82 3.13
CA GLY A 43 2.20 -5.06 3.57
C GLY A 43 2.97 -3.78 3.90
N ASP A 44 3.81 -3.85 4.93
CA ASP A 44 4.50 -2.70 5.52
C ASP A 44 5.39 -1.96 4.51
N ARG A 45 6.19 -2.71 3.75
CA ARG A 45 7.11 -2.13 2.74
C ARG A 45 6.37 -1.32 1.68
N THR A 46 5.21 -1.82 1.24
CA THR A 46 4.38 -1.13 0.23
C THR A 46 3.81 0.15 0.81
N THR A 47 3.30 0.09 2.05
CA THR A 47 2.75 1.24 2.75
C THR A 47 3.80 2.32 2.96
N GLU A 48 5.00 1.98 3.44
CA GLU A 48 6.12 2.92 3.61
C GLU A 48 6.50 3.58 2.29
N LYS A 49 6.70 2.80 1.23
CA LYS A 49 7.06 3.30 -0.09
C LYS A 49 6.04 4.32 -0.62
N MET A 50 4.74 4.05 -0.43
CA MET A 50 3.68 4.97 -0.85
C MET A 50 3.70 6.28 -0.05
N ILE A 51 3.93 6.20 1.26
CA ILE A 51 4.08 7.38 2.14
C ILE A 51 5.32 8.19 1.74
N ASP A 52 6.44 7.55 1.41
CA ASP A 52 7.66 8.22 0.95
C ASP A 52 7.45 8.97 -0.37
N PHE A 53 6.55 8.47 -1.23
CA PHE A 53 6.11 9.18 -2.43
C PHE A 53 5.11 10.32 -2.16
N GLY A 54 4.66 10.48 -0.92
CA GLY A 54 3.63 11.45 -0.54
C GLY A 54 2.22 11.01 -0.94
N LEU A 55 2.02 9.74 -1.29
CA LEU A 55 0.73 9.14 -1.62
C LEU A 55 0.17 8.46 -0.36
N VAL A 56 -0.68 9.18 0.38
CA VAL A 56 -1.23 8.67 1.63
C VAL A 56 -2.36 7.67 1.34
N PRO A 57 -2.22 6.39 1.76
CA PRO A 57 -3.27 5.41 1.57
C PRO A 57 -4.48 5.69 2.46
N SER A 58 -5.67 5.43 1.94
CA SER A 58 -6.95 5.50 2.68
C SER A 58 -7.10 4.33 3.67
N LEU A 59 -6.55 3.16 3.33
CA LEU A 59 -6.51 1.97 4.18
C LEU A 59 -5.16 1.26 4.08
N GLN A 60 -4.62 0.85 5.22
CA GLN A 60 -3.37 0.10 5.33
C GLN A 60 -3.68 -1.26 5.95
N ILE A 61 -3.30 -2.33 5.25
CA ILE A 61 -3.44 -3.70 5.71
C ILE A 61 -2.03 -4.22 6.01
N ILE A 62 -1.73 -4.33 7.31
CA ILE A 62 -0.43 -4.74 7.83
C ILE A 62 -0.61 -5.96 8.73
N ASP A 63 0.35 -6.88 8.73
CA ASP A 63 0.28 -8.14 9.49
C ASP A 63 0.77 -7.99 10.95
N GLY A 64 1.03 -6.76 11.39
CA GLY A 64 1.25 -6.41 12.79
C GLY A 64 2.53 -6.95 13.44
N GLN A 65 3.42 -7.62 12.71
CA GLN A 65 4.67 -8.14 13.25
C GLN A 65 5.91 -7.40 12.70
N GLU A 66 6.64 -6.81 13.65
CA GLU A 66 7.92 -6.10 13.56
C GLU A 66 7.91 -4.62 13.12
N LYS A 67 7.28 -3.77 13.93
CA LYS A 67 7.92 -2.50 14.28
C LYS A 67 8.07 -2.39 15.78
N GLU A 68 9.24 -2.78 16.28
CA GLU A 68 9.72 -2.34 17.59
C GLU A 68 9.55 -0.82 17.70
N LYS A 69 8.68 -0.39 18.62
CA LYS A 69 8.72 0.98 19.13
C LYS A 69 10.02 1.14 19.92
N LYS A 70 11.10 1.62 19.29
CA LYS A 70 12.18 2.25 20.06
C LYS A 70 11.66 3.57 20.61
N GLY A 71 11.07 3.49 21.80
CA GLY A 71 10.75 4.65 22.61
C GLY A 71 12.05 5.36 23.00
N THR A 72 12.33 6.48 22.35
CA THR A 72 13.17 7.52 22.96
C THR A 72 12.34 8.78 23.07
N SER A 73 11.86 8.99 24.30
CA SER A 73 11.25 10.20 24.82
C SER A 73 12.03 11.44 24.38
N LYS A 74 11.49 12.24 23.46
CA LYS A 74 11.86 13.65 23.36
C LYS A 74 10.98 14.40 24.35
N THR A 75 11.51 14.62 25.54
CA THR A 75 10.94 15.57 26.50
C THR A 75 10.99 16.96 25.87
N ILE A 76 9.85 17.46 25.42
CA ILE A 76 9.66 18.85 25.03
C ILE A 76 9.56 19.65 26.33
N LYS A 77 10.57 20.45 26.66
CA LYS A 77 10.39 21.58 27.60
C LYS A 77 10.14 22.84 26.77
N ARG A 78 8.90 23.33 26.89
CA ARG A 78 8.43 24.65 26.47
C ARG A 78 8.78 25.67 27.57
N TYR A 79 9.31 26.82 27.15
CA TYR A 79 9.59 28.08 27.86
C TYR A 79 10.62 28.03 28.99
#